data_AF-A0A645JTX8-F1
#
_entry.id   AF-A0A645JTX8-F1
#
_cell.length_a   1.000
_cell.length_b   1.000
_cell.length_c   1.000
_cell.angle_alpha   90.00
_cell.angle_beta   90.00
_cell.angle_gamma   90.00
#
_symmetry.space_group_name_H-M   'P 1'
#
loop_
_entity.id
_entity.type
_entity.pdbx_description
1 polymer ?
#
loop_
_entity_poly.entity_id
_entity_poly.type
_entity_poly.pdbx_seq_one_letter_code
_entity_poly.pdbx_strand_id
1 'polypeptide(L)' 'MLPVLIVLAFIIWIAENISTFYRIWLYPSQVDAWHMVGWGKMGSWYLLLLLSLVLVLKILGNRSKDGVWTLKNK' A
#
# COMPACT_ATOMS: atom_id res chain seq x y z
N MET A 1 -0.24 -0.62 -14.41
CA MET A 1 -0.72 -0.80 -13.02
C MET A 1 0.40 -0.78 -11.99
N LEU A 2 1.47 -1.58 -12.14
CA LEU A 2 2.56 -1.63 -11.15
C LEU A 2 3.20 -0.26 -10.81
N PRO A 3 3.50 0.63 -11.78
CA PRO A 3 4.05 1.96 -11.46
C PRO A 3 3.08 2.83 -10.65
N VAL A 4 1.77 2.67 -10.86
CA VAL A 4 0.73 3.40 -10.11
C VAL A 4 0.74 2.98 -8.64
N LEU A 5 0.97 1.69 -8.35
CA LEU A 5 1.07 1.20 -6.97
C LEU A 5 2.29 1.77 -6.23
N ILE A 6 3.40 2.04 -6.92
CA ILE A 6 4.58 2.70 -6.34
C ILE A 6 4.24 4.14 -5.95
N VAL A 7 3.57 4.89 -6.84
CA VAL A 7 3.13 6.26 -6.55
C VAL A 7 2.15 6.30 -5.38
N LEU A 8 1.20 5.35 -5.31
CA LEU A 8 0.28 5.23 -4.18
C LEU A 8 1.02 4.90 -2.88
N ALA A 9 1.99 3.97 -2.90
CA ALA A 9 2.81 3.66 -1.72
C ALA A 9 3.60 4.89 -1.24
N PHE A 10 4.10 5.72 -2.17
CA PHE A 10 4.76 6.98 -1.84
C PHE A 10 3.82 8.00 -1.20
N ILE A 11 2.59 8.15 -1.72
CA ILE A 11 1.57 9.03 -1.11
C ILE A 11 1.23 8.57 0.32
N ILE A 12 1.08 7.25 0.53
CA ILE A 12 0.84 6.69 1.87
C ILE A 12 2.01 7.01 2.81
N TRP A 13 3.24 6.86 2.34
CA TRP A 13 4.43 7.20 3.12
C TRP A 13 4.49 8.69 3.50
N ILE A 14 4.11 9.60 2.59
CA ILE A 14 3.98 11.04 2.91
C ILE A 14 2.90 11.24 3.99
N ALA A 15 1.72 10.66 3.81
CA ALA A 15 0.61 10.78 4.76
C ALA A 15 1.00 10.25 6.16
N GLU A 16 1.78 9.18 6.22
CA GLU A 16 2.32 8.60 7.46
C GLU A 16 3.32 9.54 8.15
N ASN A 17 4.23 10.18 7.40
CA ASN A 17 5.14 11.17 7.97
C ASN A 17 4.39 12.40 8.50
N ILE A 18 3.35 12.86 7.79
CA ILE A 18 2.49 13.96 8.24
C ILE A 18 1.73 13.56 9.52
N SER A 19 1.13 12.37 9.54
CA SER A 19 0.39 11.84 10.69
C SER A 19 1.26 11.72 11.94
N THR A 20 2.47 11.18 11.79
CA THR A 20 3.43 11.04 12.90
C THR A 20 3.98 12.39 13.36
N PHE A 21 4.13 13.36 12.46
CA PHE A 21 4.52 14.73 12.82
C PHE A 21 3.46 15.43 13.68
N TYR A 22 2.18 15.29 13.32
CA TYR A 22 1.06 15.82 14.10
C TYR A 22 0.67 14.97 15.30
N ARG A 23 1.41 13.90 15.60
CA ARG A 23 1.15 12.98 16.73
C ARG A 23 -0.24 12.32 16.69
N ILE A 24 -0.83 12.15 15.49
CA ILE A 24 -2.13 11.49 15.31
C ILE A 24 -2.01 9.99 15.63
N TRP A 25 -0.93 9.36 15.15
CA TRP A 25 -0.42 8.10 15.68
C TRP A 25 1.10 8.18 15.70
N LEU A 26 1.74 7.49 16.65
CA LEU A 26 3.19 7.51 16.83
C LEU A 26 3.74 6.08 16.89
N TYR A 27 4.92 5.87 16.32
CA TYR A 27 5.72 4.69 16.64
C TYR A 27 6.29 4.82 18.06
N PRO A 28 6.55 3.71 18.78
CA PRO A 28 7.19 3.76 20.09
C PRO A 28 8.51 4.55 20.08
N SER A 29 9.26 4.48 18.98
CA SER A 29 10.49 5.24 18.78
C SER A 29 10.28 6.76 18.61
N GLN A 30 9.05 7.21 18.32
CA GLN A 30 8.69 8.60 18.04
C GLN A 30 7.99 9.30 19.22
N VAL A 31 7.82 8.61 20.35
CA VAL A 31 7.09 9.13 21.52
C VAL A 31 7.78 10.35 22.12
N ASP A 32 9.10 10.27 22.30
CA ASP A 32 9.89 11.34 22.92
C ASP A 32 10.39 12.38 21.91
N ALA A 33 10.73 11.94 20.70
CA ALA A 33 11.23 12.81 19.64
C ALA A 33 10.77 12.33 18.24
N TRP A 34 10.31 13.26 17.42
CA TRP A 34 9.92 12.95 16.05
C TRP A 34 11.15 12.69 15.18
N HIS A 35 11.05 11.68 14.31
CA HIS A 35 12.00 11.41 13.24
C HIS A 35 11.24 10.91 12.02
N MET A 36 11.84 11.11 10.84
CA MET A 36 11.24 10.66 9.59
C MET A 36 11.09 9.14 9.55
N VAL A 37 9.94 8.65 9.09
CA VAL A 37 9.67 7.23 8.94
C VAL A 37 10.54 6.67 7.82
N GLY A 38 11.30 5.61 8.11
CA GLY A 38 12.29 5.05 7.19
C GLY A 38 11.70 4.55 5.87
N TRP A 39 12.47 4.70 4.79
CA TRP A 39 12.10 4.29 3.42
C TRP A 39 11.74 2.81 3.28
N GLY A 40 12.23 1.94 4.16
CA GLY A 40 11.89 0.50 4.18
C GLY A 40 10.38 0.24 4.31
N LYS A 41 9.63 1.17 4.93
CA LYS A 41 8.17 1.09 5.05
C LYS A 41 7.46 1.20 3.70
N MET A 42 8.04 1.87 2.70
CA MET A 42 7.46 1.94 1.35
C MET A 42 7.34 0.54 0.72
N GLY A 43 8.30 -0.35 0.95
CA GLY A 43 8.24 -1.72 0.48
C GLY A 43 7.05 -2.48 1.08
N SER A 44 6.82 -2.31 2.38
CA SER A 44 5.65 -2.88 3.07
C SER A 44 4.33 -2.34 2.51
N TRP A 45 4.22 -1.03 2.29
CA TRP A 45 3.02 -0.42 1.70
C TRP A 45 2.76 -0.89 0.26
N TYR A 46 3.82 -0.98 -0.54
CA TYR A 46 3.73 -1.49 -1.90
C TYR A 46 3.25 -2.95 -1.94
N LEU A 47 3.82 -3.81 -1.08
CA LEU A 47 3.39 -5.21 -0.95
C LEU A 47 1.94 -5.33 -0.49
N LEU A 48 1.51 -4.50 0.47
CA LEU A 48 0.14 -4.49 0.95
C LEU A 48 -0.85 -4.11 -0.16
N LEU A 49 -0.55 -3.05 -0.93
CA LEU A 49 -1.36 -2.63 -2.07
C LEU A 49 -1.43 -3.71 -3.16
N LEU A 50 -0.29 -4.35 -3.47
CA LEU A 50 -0.21 -5.44 -4.44
C LEU A 50 -1.03 -6.64 -3.97
N LEU A 51 -0.88 -7.06 -2.72
CA LEU A 51 -1.64 -8.16 -2.14
C LEU A 51 -3.15 -7.86 -2.17
N SER A 52 -3.55 -6.66 -1.77
CA SER A 52 -4.94 -6.22 -1.83
C SER A 52 -5.50 -6.30 -3.25
N LEU A 53 -4.75 -5.82 -4.25
CA LEU A 53 -5.14 -5.91 -5.66
C LEU A 53 -5.31 -7.37 -6.11
N VAL A 54 -4.35 -8.24 -5.79
CA VAL A 54 -4.40 -9.67 -6.14
C VAL A 54 -5.59 -10.35 -5.48
N LEU A 55 -5.91 -10.03 -4.22
CA LEU A 55 -7.07 -10.58 -3.52
C LEU A 55 -8.38 -10.16 -4.19
N VAL A 56 -8.53 -8.88 -4.55
CA VAL A 56 -9.71 -8.39 -5.25
C VAL A 56 -9.86 -9.06 -6.62
N LEU A 57 -8.77 -9.17 -7.39
CA LEU A 57 -8.77 -9.88 -8.68
C LEU A 57 -9.09 -11.37 -8.51
N LYS A 58 -8.63 -12.02 -7.45
CA LYS A 58 -8.97 -13.43 -7.16
C LYS A 58 -10.46 -13.63 -6.90
N ILE A 59 -11.11 -12.69 -6.21
CA ILE A 59 -12.52 -12.81 -5.82
C ILE A 59 -13.45 -12.41 -6.98
N LEU A 60 -13.17 -11.27 -7.61
CA LEU A 60 -14.03 -10.66 -8.63
C LEU A 60 -13.61 -10.98 -10.06
N GLY A 61 -12.36 -11.38 -10.27
CA GLY A 61 -11.85 -11.77 -11.56
C GLY A 61 -12.13 -13.24 -11.87
N ASN A 62 -12.30 -13.51 -13.16
CA ASN A 62 -12.20 -14.84 -13.72
C ASN A 62 -10.87 -14.92 -14.49
N ARG A 63 -10.05 -15.92 -14.14
CA ARG A 63 -8.75 -16.15 -14.78
C ARG A 63 -8.96 -17.17 -15.90
N SER A 64 -8.79 -16.74 -17.14
CA SER A 64 -8.82 -17.65 -18.28
C SER A 64 -7.62 -18.62 -18.25
N LYS A 65 -7.72 -19.76 -18.93
CA LYS A 65 -6.64 -20.78 -18.96
C LYS A 65 -5.34 -20.25 -19.59
N ASP A 66 -5.49 -19.29 -20.49
CA ASP A 66 -4.48 -18.48 -21.17
C ASP A 66 -3.89 -17.35 -20.29
N GLY A 67 -4.36 -17.20 -19.04
CA GLY A 67 -3.79 -16.27 -18.06
C GLY A 67 -4.35 -14.85 -18.11
N VAL A 68 -5.28 -14.57 -19.03
CA VAL A 68 -5.98 -13.29 -19.10
C VAL A 68 -6.99 -13.18 -17.96
N TRP A 69 -7.01 -12.02 -17.29
CA TRP A 69 -7.97 -11.70 -16.24
C TRP A 69 -9.14 -10.90 -16.82
N THR A 70 -10.36 -11.39 -16.57
CA THR A 70 -11.60 -10.69 -16.92
C THR A 70 -12.42 -10.46 -15.65
N LEU A 71 -13.18 -9.38 -15.57
CA LEU A 71 -14.08 -9.17 -14.44
C LEU A 71 -15.31 -10.08 -14.62
N LYS A 72 -15.82 -10.66 -13.53
CA LYS A 72 -17.11 -11.34 -13.54
C LYS A 72 -18.19 -10.32 -13.92
N ASN A 73 -18.71 -10.43 -15.15
CA ASN A 73 -19.93 -9.72 -15.51
C ASN A 73 -21.07 -10.31 -14.66
N LYS A 74 -21.84 -9.43 -14.01
CA LYS A 74 -23.05 -9.80 -13.29
C LYS A 74 -24.10 -10.32 -14.24
#